data_AF-A0A957A7W1-F1
#
_entry.id   AF-A0A957A7W1-F1
#
_cell.length_a   1.000
_cell.length_b   1.000
_cell.length_c   1.000
_cell.angle_alpha   90.00
_cell.angle_beta   90.00
_cell.angle_gamma   90.00
#
_symmetry.space_group_name_H-M   'P 1'
#
loop_
_entity.id
_entity.type
_entity.pdbx_description
1 polymer ?
#
loop_
_entity_poly.entity_id
_entity_poly.type
_entity_poly.pdbx_seq_one_letter_code
_entity_poly.pdbx_strand_id
1 'polypeptide(L)' 'LAPEEHHHHALCVECGSVEDFSSPALESVLREVEEATGFSVEAHRLELYGRCAACRAASN' A
#
# COMPACT_ATOMS: atom_id res chain seq x y z
N LEU A 1 1.00 23.54 0.58
CA LEU A 1 0.16 22.36 0.33
C LEU A 1 0.52 21.39 1.43
N ALA A 2 -0.44 21.00 2.28
CA ALA A 2 -0.17 19.96 3.28
C ALA A 2 0.25 18.69 2.52
N PRO A 3 1.28 17.94 2.99
CA PRO A 3 1.66 16.71 2.32
C PRO A 3 0.43 15.80 2.31
N GLU A 4 0.09 15.26 1.13
CA GLU A 4 -0.95 14.23 1.03
C GLU A 4 -0.61 13.13 2.04
N GLU A 5 -1.60 12.75 2.88
CA GLU A 5 -1.38 11.65 3.82
C GLU A 5 -0.96 10.43 3.03
N HIS A 6 0.21 9.91 3.36
CA HIS A 6 0.82 8.82 2.63
C HIS A 6 0.02 7.53 2.86
N HIS A 7 -0.70 7.08 1.83
CA HIS A 7 -1.52 5.88 1.83
C HIS A 7 -1.13 4.94 0.68
N HIS A 8 -1.42 3.66 0.88
CA HIS A 8 -1.20 2.59 -0.07
C HIS A 8 -2.53 2.06 -0.59
N HIS A 9 -2.49 1.35 -1.72
CA HIS A 9 -3.68 0.86 -2.39
C HIS A 9 -3.74 -0.68 -2.37
N ALA A 10 -4.91 -1.22 -2.02
CA ALA A 10 -5.27 -2.61 -2.23
C ALA A 10 -6.36 -2.72 -3.30
N LEU A 11 -6.07 -3.46 -4.37
CA LEU A 11 -6.96 -3.64 -5.52
C LEU A 11 -7.58 -5.03 -5.52
N CYS A 12 -8.90 -5.08 -5.72
CA CYS A 12 -9.63 -6.32 -5.94
C CYS A 12 -9.48 -6.78 -7.40
N VAL A 13 -8.92 -7.96 -7.62
CA VAL A 13 -8.73 -8.53 -8.96
C VAL A 13 -10.01 -9.04 -9.61
N GLU A 14 -11.11 -9.08 -8.85
CA GLU A 14 -12.40 -9.59 -9.33
C GLU A 14 -13.36 -8.46 -9.71
N CYS A 15 -13.57 -7.48 -8.82
CA CYS A 15 -14.48 -6.36 -9.08
C CYS A 15 -13.79 -5.02 -9.37
N GLY A 16 -12.46 -4.94 -9.25
CA GLY A 16 -11.70 -3.72 -9.50
C GLY A 16 -11.79 -2.66 -8.39
N SER A 17 -12.43 -2.95 -7.25
CA SER A 17 -12.48 -2.00 -6.13
C SER A 17 -11.09 -1.71 -5.58
N VAL A 18 -10.87 -0.46 -5.15
CA VAL A 18 -9.63 -0.01 -4.53
C VAL A 18 -9.93 0.41 -3.09
N GLU A 19 -9.12 -0.05 -2.16
CA GLU A 19 -9.18 0.32 -0.74
C GLU A 19 -7.84 0.97 -0.34
N ASP A 20 -7.93 2.16 0.26
CA ASP A 20 -6.78 2.87 0.80
C ASP A 20 -6.44 2.34 2.19
N PHE A 21 -5.15 2.19 2.49
CA PHE A 21 -4.69 1.83 3.82
C PHE A 21 -3.36 2.51 4.17
N SER A 22 -3.12 2.69 5.46
CA SER A 22 -1.84 3.16 6.00
C SER A 22 -1.25 2.11 6.94
N SER A 23 0.08 1.99 6.96
CA SER A 23 0.78 1.02 7.81
C SER A 23 2.08 1.62 8.34
N PRO A 24 2.18 1.89 9.66
CA PRO A 24 3.42 2.35 10.27
C PRO A 24 4.59 1.38 10.07
N ALA A 25 4.32 0.10 9.86
CA ALA A 25 5.36 -0.90 9.58
C ALA A 25 5.99 -0.69 8.19
N LEU A 26 5.21 -0.29 7.19
CA LEU A 26 5.74 -0.01 5.85
C LEU A 26 6.62 1.25 5.86
N GLU A 27 6.25 2.27 6.65
CA GLU A 27 7.10 3.44 6.88
C GLU A 27 8.46 3.07 7.48
N SER A 28 8.48 2.10 8.40
CA SER A 28 9.75 1.61 8.97
C SER A 28 10.61 0.91 7.93
N VAL A 29 10.01 0.10 7.04
CA VAL A 29 10.76 -0.56 5.96
C VAL A 29 11.43 0.45 5.03
N LEU A 30 10.76 1.56 4.70
CA LEU A 30 11.35 2.61 3.86
C LEU A 30 12.60 3.22 4.51
N ARG A 31 12.52 3.53 5.81
CA ARG A 31 13.67 4.04 6.58
C ARG A 31 14.82 3.02 6.61
N GLU A 32 14.51 1.75 6.85
CA GLU A 32 15.52 0.68 6.86
C GLU A 32 16.23 0.55 5.51
N VAL A 33 15.52 0.75 4.39
CA VAL A 33 16.12 0.73 3.05
C VAL A 33 17.09 1.91 2.87
N GLU A 34 16.69 3.13 3.27
CA GLU A 34 17.56 4.30 3.19
C GLU A 34 18.83 4.10 4.03
N GLU A 35 18.68 3.63 5.27
CA GLU A 35 19.81 3.37 6.18
C GLU A 35 20.74 2.26 5.65
N ALA A 36 20.19 1.17 5.13
CA ALA A 36 20.98 0.02 4.68
C ALA A 36 21.69 0.26 3.34
N THR A 37 21.11 1.11 2.47
CA THR A 37 21.62 1.30 1.10
C THR A 37 22.31 2.66 0.89
N GLY A 38 22.08 3.62 1.79
CA GLY A 38 22.52 5.00 1.63
C GLY A 38 21.75 5.77 0.55
N PHE A 39 20.61 5.25 0.08
CA PHE A 39 19.76 5.94 -0.87
C PHE A 39 18.94 7.04 -0.18
N SER A 40 18.66 8.11 -0.93
CA SER A 40 17.62 9.10 -0.61
C SER A 40 16.36 8.71 -1.38
N VAL A 41 15.35 8.20 -0.68
CA VAL A 41 14.11 7.72 -1.31
C VAL A 41 13.19 8.90 -1.58
N GLU A 42 13.14 9.32 -2.84
CA GLU A 42 12.30 10.44 -3.28
C GLU A 42 10.82 10.05 -3.51
N ALA A 43 10.57 8.77 -3.82
CA ALA A 43 9.23 8.24 -4.06
C ALA A 43 9.21 6.71 -3.96
N HIS A 44 8.03 6.15 -3.69
CA HIS A 44 7.78 4.72 -3.85
C HIS A 44 6.31 4.47 -4.22
N ARG A 45 6.02 3.25 -4.67
CA ARG A 45 4.66 2.82 -5.01
C ARG A 45 4.47 1.40 -4.51
N LEU A 46 3.43 1.19 -3.70
CA LEU A 46 2.98 -0.13 -3.28
C LEU A 46 1.54 -0.34 -3.71
N GLU A 47 1.30 -1.42 -4.45
CA GLU A 47 -0.03 -1.87 -4.85
C GLU A 47 -0.17 -3.33 -4.43
N LEU A 48 -1.19 -3.62 -3.62
CA LEU A 48 -1.53 -4.98 -3.23
C LEU A 48 -2.68 -5.48 -4.10
N TYR A 49 -2.58 -6.70 -4.62
CA TYR A 49 -3.61 -7.30 -5.46
C TYR A 49 -4.22 -8.50 -4.73
N GLY A 50 -5.54 -8.49 -4.56
CA GLY A 50 -6.25 -9.51 -3.80
C GLY A 50 -7.74 -9.58 -4.12
N ARG A 51 -8.54 -10.12 -3.21
CA ARG A 51 -10.01 -10.10 -3.30
C ARG A 51 -10.57 -9.33 -2.11
N CYS A 52 -11.43 -8.34 -2.36
CA CYS A 52 -12.09 -7.59 -1.31
C CYS A 52 -13.03 -8.48 -0.48
N ALA A 53 -13.44 -8.00 0.69
CA ALA A 53 -14.32 -8.74 1.59
C ALA A 53 -15.64 -9.17 0.91
N ALA A 54 -16.21 -8.31 0.07
CA ALA A 54 -17.44 -8.60 -0.67
C ALA A 54 -17.27 -9.76 -1.68
N CYS A 55 -16.24 -9.72 -2.53
CA CYS A 55 -15.96 -10.80 -3.49
C CYS A 55 -15.62 -12.13 -2.80
N ARG A 56 -14.90 -12.08 -1.67
CA ARG A 56 -14.63 -13.27 -0.85
C ARG A 56 -15.89 -13.87 -0.22
N ALA A 57 -16.86 -13.04 0.16
CA ALA A 57 -18.11 -13.50 0.73
C ALA A 57 -19.08 -14.06 -0.35
N ALA A 58 -19.02 -13.53 -1.57
CA ALA A 58 -19.87 -13.95 -2.69
C ALA A 58 -19.44 -15.29 -3.34
N SER A 59 -18.22 -15.75 -3.09
CA SER A 59 -17.67 -17.00 -3.63
C SER A 59 -17.80 -18.20 -2.68
N ASN A 60 -18.67 -18.08 -1.68
CA ASN A 60 -18.95 -19.10 -0.67
C ASN A 60 -20.44 -19.45 -0.61
#